data_AF-A0AAP8KKS8-F1
#
_entry.id   AF-A0AAP8KKS8-F1
#
_cell.length_a   1.000
_cell.length_b   1.000
_cell.length_c   1.000
_cell.angle_alpha   90.00
_cell.angle_beta   90.00
_cell.angle_gamma   90.00
#
_symmetry.space_group_name_H-M   'P 1'
#
loop_
_entity.id
_entity.type
_entity.pdbx_description
1 polymer ?
#
loop_
_entity_poly.entity_id
_entity_poly.type
_entity_poly.pdbx_seq_one_letter_code
_entity_poly.pdbx_strand_id
1 'polypeptide(L)'
;TGQILLYRGSSLREWAFDRVLAHADAGESYMWECPDFFSLGDQHYLMFSPQGMNAEGYSYRNRFQSGVIPGMWSPGRLFAQSGHFTELDN
;
A
#
# COMPACT_ATOMS: atom_id res chain seq x y z
N THR A 1 -7.15 -3.49 10.81
CA THR A 1 -6.69 -2.39 9.96
C THR A 1 -6.24 -2.99 8.64
N GLY A 2 -6.25 -2.22 7.55
CA GLY A 2 -5.74 -2.71 6.25
C GLY A 2 -4.25 -3.04 6.33
N GLN A 3 -3.82 -4.10 5.65
CA GLN A 3 -2.42 -4.53 5.63
C GLN A 3 -2.05 -5.08 4.25
N ILE A 4 -0.81 -4.86 3.83
CA ILE A 4 -0.20 -5.52 2.67
C ILE A 4 0.91 -6.44 3.17
N LEU A 5 0.81 -7.70 2.79
CA LEU A 5 1.73 -8.76 3.23
C LEU A 5 2.74 -9.04 2.11
N LEU A 6 4.02 -9.17 2.49
CA LEU A 6 5.08 -9.59 1.59
C LEU A 6 5.39 -11.07 1.81
N TYR A 7 5.34 -11.84 0.73
CA TYR A 7 5.80 -13.22 0.66
C TYR A 7 6.98 -13.31 -0.30
N ARG A 8 7.87 -14.26 -0.06
CA ARG A 8 9.02 -14.55 -0.92
C ARG A 8 9.18 -16.05 -1.11
N GLY A 9 9.66 -16.44 -2.28
CA GLY A 9 9.84 -17.83 -2.66
C GLY A 9 11.09 -18.01 -3.51
N SER A 10 11.71 -19.18 -3.43
CA SER A 10 12.74 -19.61 -4.39
C SER A 10 12.13 -20.11 -5.70
N SER A 11 10.82 -20.35 -5.72
CA SER A 11 10.01 -20.73 -6.89
C SER A 11 8.64 -20.07 -6.82
N LEU A 12 7.88 -20.13 -7.92
CA LEU A 12 6.50 -19.61 -7.95
C LEU A 12 5.48 -20.50 -7.21
N ARG A 13 5.92 -21.64 -6.64
CA ARG A 13 5.06 -22.62 -5.96
C ARG A 13 5.24 -22.63 -4.44
N GLU A 14 6.39 -22.18 -3.96
CA GLU A 14 6.76 -22.21 -2.55
C GLU A 14 6.94 -20.79 -2.04
N TRP A 15 6.08 -20.38 -1.10
CA TRP A 15 6.06 -19.03 -0.56
C TRP A 15 6.23 -19.09 0.96
N ALA A 16 7.20 -18.34 1.46
CA ALA A 16 7.36 -18.07 2.88
C ALA A 16 6.91 -16.64 3.17
N PHE A 17 6.15 -16.47 4.25
CA PHE A 17 5.86 -15.14 4.79
C PHE A 17 7.16 -14.45 5.15
N ASP A 18 7.35 -13.21 4.68
CA ASP A 18 8.50 -12.37 5.02
C ASP A 18 8.10 -11.38 6.11
N ARG A 19 7.12 -10.51 5.82
CA ARG A 19 6.70 -9.42 6.71
C ARG A 19 5.37 -8.80 6.29
N VAL A 20 4.82 -7.97 7.17
CA VAL A 20 3.86 -6.93 6.78
C VAL A 20 4.66 -5.81 6.11
N LEU A 21 4.38 -5.55 4.83
CA LEU A 21 5.08 -4.51 4.06
C LEU A 21 4.64 -3.11 4.48
N ALA A 22 3.33 -2.94 4.70
CA ALA A 22 2.71 -1.71 5.14
C ALA A 22 1.36 -2.02 5.80
N HIS A 23 0.90 -1.13 6.67
CA HIS A 23 -0.39 -1.23 7.34
C HIS A 23 -1.01 0.15 7.54
N ALA A 24 -2.33 0.18 7.66
CA ALA A 24 -3.06 1.34 8.14
C ALA A 24 -2.99 1.43 9.67
N ASP A 25 -3.03 2.65 10.19
CA ASP A 25 -3.24 2.89 11.61
C ASP A 25 -4.70 2.65 12.00
N ALA A 26 -4.95 2.57 13.31
CA ALA A 26 -6.28 2.31 13.84
C ALA A 26 -7.26 3.42 13.44
N GLY A 27 -8.31 3.06 12.69
CA GLY A 27 -9.36 3.97 12.26
C GLY A 27 -9.17 4.60 10.87
N GLU A 28 -8.01 4.43 10.22
CA GLU A 28 -7.78 5.00 8.88
C GLU A 28 -8.47 4.20 7.77
N SER A 29 -8.36 2.86 7.82
CA SER A 29 -9.03 1.95 6.89
C SER A 29 -9.00 0.52 7.45
N TYR A 30 -9.99 -0.28 7.06
CA TYR A 30 -10.12 -1.65 7.56
C TYR A 30 -9.58 -2.70 6.59
N MET A 31 -9.44 -2.39 5.30
CA MET A 31 -8.94 -3.30 4.25
C MET A 31 -8.21 -2.50 3.17
N TRP A 32 -7.10 -3.05 2.64
CA TRP A 32 -6.41 -2.55 1.45
C TRP A 32 -6.50 -3.61 0.35
N GLU A 33 -7.30 -3.34 -0.69
CA GLU A 33 -7.48 -4.24 -1.83
C GLU A 33 -6.51 -3.93 -2.96
N CYS A 34 -6.34 -4.89 -3.88
CA CYS A 34 -5.59 -4.73 -5.11
C CYS A 34 -4.19 -4.11 -4.93
N PRO A 35 -3.35 -4.63 -4.01
CA PRO A 35 -2.03 -4.06 -3.80
C PRO A 35 -1.13 -4.27 -5.01
N ASP A 36 -0.37 -3.24 -5.35
CA ASP A 36 0.68 -3.26 -6.37
C ASP A 36 1.91 -2.51 -5.85
N PHE A 37 3.10 -2.98 -6.25
CA PHE A 37 4.36 -2.46 -5.73
C PHE A 37 5.43 -2.46 -6.82
N PHE A 38 5.88 -1.27 -7.20
CA PHE A 38 6.81 -1.09 -8.31
C PHE A 38 7.79 0.05 -8.04
N SER A 39 8.90 0.07 -8.79
CA SER A 39 9.84 1.18 -8.80
C SER A 39 9.61 2.09 -10.01
N LEU A 40 9.84 3.38 -9.83
CA LEU A 40 9.87 4.39 -10.89
C LEU A 40 11.00 5.37 -10.57
N GLY A 41 12.04 5.36 -11.41
CA GLY A 41 13.31 6.02 -11.09
C GLY A 41 13.95 5.40 -9.85
N ASP A 42 14.42 6.23 -8.93
CA ASP A 42 15.07 5.79 -7.69
C ASP A 42 14.05 5.52 -6.55
N GLN A 43 12.75 5.69 -6.81
CA GLN A 43 11.70 5.61 -5.81
C GLN A 43 10.80 4.38 -6.01
N HIS A 44 10.19 3.91 -4.92
CA HIS A 44 9.21 2.83 -4.92
C HIS A 44 7.82 3.39 -4.62
N TYR A 45 6.81 2.75 -5.19
CA TYR A 45 5.43 3.14 -5.06
C TYR A 45 4.60 1.95 -4.61
N LEU A 46 3.85 2.13 -3.53
CA LEU A 46 2.87 1.19 -3.02
C LEU A 46 1.49 1.69 -3.42
N MET A 47 0.88 1.05 -4.41
CA MET A 47 -0.46 1.34 -4.89
C MET A 47 -1.45 0.35 -4.29
N PHE A 48 -2.63 0.84 -3.89
CA PHE A 48 -3.69 -0.01 -3.33
C PHE A 48 -5.03 0.74 -3.31
N SER A 49 -6.09 -0.03 -3.04
CA SER A 49 -7.45 0.47 -2.94
C SER A 49 -7.96 0.34 -1.50
N PRO A 50 -7.80 1.38 -0.65
CA PRO A 50 -8.26 1.31 0.73
C PRO A 50 -9.79 1.37 0.83
N GLN A 51 -10.33 0.59 1.75
CA GLN A 51 -11.75 0.63 2.12
C GLN A 51 -11.94 1.18 3.54
N GLY A 52 -12.96 2.02 3.70
CA GLY A 52 -13.36 2.59 4.99
C GLY A 52 -12.74 3.95 5.33
N MET A 53 -12.16 4.64 4.35
CA MET A 53 -11.74 6.03 4.51
C MET A 53 -12.95 6.97 4.59
N ASN A 54 -12.84 8.04 5.37
CA ASN A 54 -13.85 9.10 5.41
C ASN A 54 -13.57 10.13 4.31
N ALA A 55 -14.63 10.69 3.73
CA ALA A 55 -14.50 11.79 2.79
C ALA A 55 -13.99 13.06 3.49
N GLU A 56 -13.05 13.76 2.85
CA GLU A 56 -12.44 14.99 3.38
C GLU A 56 -12.47 16.09 2.33
N GLY A 57 -13.49 16.96 2.40
CA GLY A 57 -13.69 18.02 1.39
C GLY A 57 -13.95 17.42 0.01
N TYR A 58 -13.04 17.66 -0.93
CA TYR A 58 -13.09 17.06 -2.27
C TYR A 58 -12.39 15.71 -2.37
N SER A 59 -11.61 15.32 -1.37
CA SER A 59 -10.88 14.05 -1.34
C SER A 59 -11.76 12.90 -0.88
N TYR A 60 -11.46 11.69 -1.39
CA TYR A 60 -12.01 10.42 -0.92
C TYR A 60 -13.54 10.32 -1.01
N ARG A 61 -14.14 10.94 -2.03
CA ARG A 61 -15.62 11.00 -2.18
C ARG A 61 -16.23 9.74 -2.76
N ASN A 62 -15.43 8.93 -3.45
CA ASN A 62 -15.86 7.62 -3.96
C ASN A 62 -16.16 6.66 -2.80
N ARG A 63 -16.93 5.61 -3.07
CA ARG A 63 -17.25 4.59 -2.05
C ARG A 63 -15.98 3.97 -1.45
N PHE A 64 -15.01 3.66 -2.31
CA PHE A 64 -13.67 3.20 -1.97
C PHE A 64 -12.67 3.88 -2.90
N GLN A 65 -11.47 4.13 -2.42
CA GLN A 65 -10.45 4.91 -3.12
C GLN A 65 -9.47 3.98 -3.85
N SER A 66 -8.69 4.56 -4.76
CA SER A 66 -7.49 3.92 -5.31
C SER A 66 -6.41 4.98 -5.40
N GLY A 67 -5.24 4.67 -4.85
CA GLY A 67 -4.20 5.66 -4.64
C GLY A 67 -2.84 5.02 -4.46
N VAL A 68 -1.86 5.87 -4.25
CA VAL A 68 -0.46 5.47 -4.13
C VAL A 68 0.23 6.17 -2.97
N ILE A 69 1.17 5.46 -2.35
CA ILE A 69 2.10 5.98 -1.37
C ILE A 69 3.52 5.85 -1.93
N PRO A 70 4.29 6.94 -2.02
CA PRO A 70 5.68 6.90 -2.44
C PRO A 70 6.60 6.58 -1.26
N GLY A 71 7.73 5.91 -1.52
CA GLY A 71 8.70 5.55 -0.49
C GLY A 71 9.96 4.87 -1.03
N MET A 72 10.80 4.39 -0.11
CA MET A 72 12.03 3.67 -0.40
C MET A 72 11.95 2.24 0.11
N TRP A 73 12.44 1.30 -0.68
CA TRP A 73 12.53 -0.10 -0.27
C TRP A 73 13.77 -0.78 -0.80
N SER A 74 14.23 -1.78 -0.06
CA SER A 74 15.21 -2.74 -0.52
C SER A 74 14.89 -4.10 0.09
N PRO A 75 15.24 -5.22 -0.59
CA PRO A 75 14.98 -6.56 -0.08
C PRO A 75 15.47 -6.74 1.37
N GLY A 76 14.60 -7.28 2.22
CA GLY A 76 14.89 -7.50 3.65
C GLY A 76 14.71 -6.27 4.55
N ARG A 77 14.46 -5.09 4.01
CA ARG A 77 14.12 -3.87 4.77
C ARG A 77 12.60 -3.66 4.83
N LEU A 78 12.17 -2.82 5.78
CA LEU A 78 10.80 -2.29 5.80
C LEU A 78 10.63 -1.26 4.68
N PHE A 79 9.40 -1.10 4.18
CA PHE A 79 9.08 -0.01 3.26
C PHE A 79 9.11 1.31 4.04
N ALA A 80 10.03 2.20 3.67
CA ALA A 80 10.15 3.51 4.26
C ALA A 80 9.29 4.50 3.46
N GLN A 81 8.03 4.65 3.87
CA GLN A 81 7.10 5.64 3.32
C GLN A 81 7.69 7.05 3.43
N SER A 82 7.60 7.83 2.35
CA SER A 82 8.15 9.19 2.26
C SER A 82 7.11 10.27 1.95
N GLY A 83 5.83 9.90 1.82
CA GLY A 83 4.72 10.82 1.52
C GLY A 83 3.37 10.28 1.96
N HIS A 84 2.31 11.06 1.78
CA HIS A 84 0.94 10.65 2.11
C HIS A 84 0.29 9.86 0.98
N PHE A 85 -0.81 9.17 1.29
CA PHE A 85 -1.67 8.56 0.27
C PHE A 85 -2.22 9.65 -0.66
N THR A 86 -2.08 9.44 -1.96
CA THR A 86 -2.61 10.33 -3.00
C THR A 86 -3.52 9.53 -3.92
N GLU A 87 -4.76 10.00 -4.14
CA GLU A 87 -5.68 9.40 -5.10
C GLU A 87 -5.07 9.42 -6.51
N LEU A 88 -5.17 8.31 -7.23
CA LEU A 88 -4.64 8.20 -8.61
C LEU A 88 -5.45 9.05 -9.60
N ASP A 89 -6.74 9.15 -9.35
CA ASP A 89 -7.74 9.85 -10.16
C ASP A 89 -8.73 10.49 -9.17
N ASN A 90 -8.89 11.81 -9.24
CA ASN A 90 -9.72 12.63 -8.34
C ASN A 90 -10.41 13.74 -9.16
#